data_AF-A0AAW2PPY8-F1
#
_entry.id   AF-A0AAW2PPY8-F1
#
_cell.length_a   1.000
_cell.length_b   1.000
_cell.length_c   1.000
_cell.angle_alpha   90.00
_cell.angle_beta   90.00
_cell.angle_gamma   90.00
#
_symmetry.space_group_name_H-M   'P 1'
#
loop_
_entity.id
_entity.type
_entity.pdbx_description
1 polymer ?
#
loop_
_entity_poly.entity_id
_entity_poly.type
_entity_poly.pdbx_seq_one_letter_code
_entity_poly.pdbx_strand_id
1 'polypeptide(L)'
;MRSRCVSLWSSSSTLTRPGLWFPTMKELLRALGDEAKAIVVGKVNEDFALLEEAFVKCSKGKAFFGGDDVGYLDIALGCYLGWVKVAEIISDVKLLDESRTPGLAGWAERFSRMTP
;
A
#
# COMPACT_ATOMS: atom_id res chain seq x y z
N MET A 1 -40.46 -1.71 -13.85
CA MET A 1 -39.11 -1.36 -14.35
C MET A 1 -38.00 -1.40 -13.28
N ARG A 2 -38.26 -1.69 -11.99
CA ARG A 2 -37.21 -1.77 -10.94
C ARG A 2 -36.58 -3.17 -10.73
N SER A 3 -37.19 -4.23 -11.27
CA SER A 3 -36.73 -5.60 -10.98
C SER A 3 -35.57 -6.11 -11.85
N ARG A 4 -35.24 -5.44 -12.97
CA ARG A 4 -34.09 -5.84 -13.81
C ARG A 4 -32.74 -5.30 -13.32
N CYS A 5 -32.72 -4.21 -12.54
CA CYS A 5 -31.48 -3.66 -11.99
C CYS A 5 -30.88 -4.52 -10.88
N VAL A 6 -31.71 -5.20 -10.07
CA VAL A 6 -31.22 -6.05 -8.98
C VAL A 6 -30.58 -7.33 -9.51
N SER A 7 -31.14 -7.92 -10.58
CA SER A 7 -30.55 -9.10 -11.23
C SER A 7 -29.21 -8.79 -11.91
N LEU A 8 -29.04 -7.58 -12.46
CA LEU A 8 -27.76 -7.16 -13.05
C LEU A 8 -26.69 -6.94 -11.98
N TRP A 9 -27.06 -6.49 -10.77
CA TRP A 9 -26.13 -6.38 -9.64
C TRP A 9 -25.65 -7.76 -9.16
N SER A 10 -26.55 -8.75 -9.06
CA SER A 10 -26.17 -10.13 -8.71
C SER A 10 -25.33 -10.82 -9.79
N SER A 11 -25.53 -10.50 -11.07
CA SER A 11 -24.70 -11.04 -12.16
C SER A 11 -23.31 -10.40 -12.26
N SER A 12 -23.14 -9.14 -11.82
CA SER A 12 -21.82 -8.51 -11.69
C SER A 12 -21.06 -8.92 -10.42
N SER A 13 -21.71 -9.62 -9.49
CA SER A 13 -21.11 -10.10 -8.23
C SER A 13 -20.06 -11.20 -8.41
N THR A 14 -19.91 -11.75 -9.61
CA THR A 14 -18.81 -12.66 -9.95
C THR A 14 -17.50 -11.92 -10.24
N LEU A 15 -17.54 -10.62 -10.58
CA LEU A 15 -16.35 -9.82 -10.86
C LEU A 15 -15.79 -9.06 -9.65
N THR A 16 -16.52 -9.04 -8.53
CA THR A 16 -16.14 -8.26 -7.33
C THR A 16 -16.10 -9.13 -6.08
N ARG A 17 -15.70 -10.41 -6.19
CA ARG A 17 -15.26 -11.17 -5.02
C ARG A 17 -13.83 -10.74 -4.68
N PRO A 18 -13.57 -10.06 -3.55
CA PRO A 18 -12.19 -9.76 -3.12
C PRO A 18 -11.34 -11.04 -3.04
N GLY A 19 -11.99 -12.18 -2.76
CA GLY A 19 -11.34 -13.48 -2.69
C GLY A 19 -10.93 -14.12 -4.03
N LEU A 20 -11.26 -13.55 -5.20
CA LEU A 20 -10.84 -14.12 -6.49
C LEU A 20 -9.62 -13.39 -7.08
N TRP A 21 -9.55 -12.07 -6.95
CA TRP A 21 -8.41 -11.27 -7.40
C TRP A 21 -7.11 -11.62 -6.65
N PHE A 22 -7.16 -11.70 -5.32
CA PHE A 22 -5.96 -11.87 -4.50
C PHE A 22 -5.23 -13.21 -4.74
N PRO A 23 -5.92 -14.37 -4.76
CA PRO A 23 -5.28 -15.64 -5.07
C PRO A 23 -4.69 -15.67 -6.48
N THR A 24 -5.44 -15.21 -7.49
CA THR A 24 -4.98 -15.21 -8.89
C THR A 24 -3.78 -14.29 -9.09
N MET A 25 -3.75 -13.11 -8.46
CA MET A 25 -2.57 -12.22 -8.50
C MET A 25 -1.35 -12.84 -7.83
N LYS A 26 -1.55 -13.55 -6.71
CA LYS A 26 -0.48 -14.27 -6.02
C LYS A 26 0.08 -15.42 -6.86
N GLU A 27 -0.77 -16.15 -7.56
CA GLU A 27 -0.37 -17.18 -8.52
C GLU A 27 0.38 -16.60 -9.72
N LEU A 28 -0.10 -15.48 -10.28
CA LEU A 28 0.57 -14.77 -11.37
C LEU A 28 1.98 -14.32 -10.96
N LEU A 29 2.14 -13.75 -9.76
CA LEU A 29 3.45 -13.32 -9.26
C LEU A 29 4.40 -14.48 -9.00
N ARG A 30 3.88 -15.63 -8.54
CA ARG A 30 4.67 -16.87 -8.47
C ARG A 30 5.11 -17.34 -9.87
N ALA A 31 4.23 -17.25 -10.86
CA ALA A 31 4.53 -17.65 -12.24
C ALA A 31 5.53 -16.72 -12.93
N LEU A 32 5.56 -15.42 -12.59
CA LEU A 32 6.56 -14.45 -13.04
C LEU A 32 7.98 -14.76 -12.53
N GLY A 33 8.11 -15.55 -11.46
CA GLY A 33 9.37 -16.03 -10.92
C GLY A 33 10.04 -15.08 -9.92
N ASP A 34 10.90 -15.66 -9.08
CA ASP A 34 11.53 -14.95 -7.96
C ASP A 34 12.51 -13.85 -8.41
N GLU A 35 13.16 -14.01 -9.57
CA GLU A 35 14.09 -13.00 -10.11
C GLU A 35 13.37 -11.72 -10.53
N ALA A 36 12.28 -11.83 -11.29
CA ALA A 36 11.46 -10.67 -11.68
C ALA A 36 10.88 -9.95 -10.46
N LYS A 37 10.41 -10.73 -9.48
CA LYS A 37 9.92 -10.21 -8.21
C LYS A 37 11.01 -9.45 -7.45
N ALA A 38 12.22 -9.99 -7.35
CA ALA A 38 13.34 -9.35 -6.66
C ALA A 38 13.74 -8.02 -7.30
N ILE A 39 13.73 -7.93 -8.64
CA ILE A 39 14.01 -6.68 -9.37
C ILE A 39 12.97 -5.61 -9.04
N VAL A 40 11.68 -5.97 -9.06
CA VAL A 40 10.60 -5.02 -8.76
C VAL A 40 10.65 -4.58 -7.30
N VAL A 41 10.84 -5.53 -6.37
CA VAL A 41 11.00 -5.25 -4.94
C VAL A 41 12.19 -4.33 -4.70
N GLY A 42 13.32 -4.54 -5.38
CA GLY A 42 14.50 -3.68 -5.29
C GLY A 42 14.20 -2.23 -5.67
N LYS A 43 13.51 -2.01 -6.80
CA LYS A 43 13.12 -0.66 -7.24
C LYS A 43 12.17 0.03 -6.27
N VAL A 44 11.13 -0.69 -5.84
CA VAL A 44 10.19 -0.17 -4.85
C VAL A 44 10.94 0.20 -3.57
N ASN A 45 11.88 -0.64 -3.15
CA ASN A 45 12.71 -0.40 -1.99
C ASN A 45 13.58 0.86 -2.10
N GLU A 46 14.12 1.15 -3.28
CA GLU A 46 14.85 2.39 -3.56
C GLU A 46 13.90 3.61 -3.48
N ASP A 47 12.71 3.52 -4.07
CA ASP A 47 11.69 4.58 -4.01
C ASP A 47 11.27 4.90 -2.57
N PHE A 48 11.05 3.86 -1.74
CA PHE A 48 10.73 4.04 -0.32
C PHE A 48 11.89 4.64 0.47
N ALA A 49 13.15 4.36 0.11
CA ALA A 49 14.30 5.00 0.75
C ALA A 49 14.37 6.50 0.42
N LEU A 50 14.09 6.89 -0.82
CA LEU A 50 13.96 8.31 -1.19
C LEU A 50 12.84 9.01 -0.43
N LEU A 51 11.73 8.29 -0.22
CA LEU A 51 10.59 8.79 0.51
C LEU A 51 10.89 8.94 2.02
N GLU A 52 11.69 8.04 2.60
CA GLU A 52 12.20 8.14 3.97
C GLU A 52 13.09 9.37 4.14
N GLU A 53 14.00 9.62 3.20
CA GLU A 53 14.81 10.84 3.21
C GLU A 53 13.96 12.10 3.13
N ALA A 54 12.94 12.10 2.26
CA ALA A 54 12.00 13.20 2.16
C ALA A 54 11.23 13.38 3.48
N PHE A 55 10.82 12.28 4.12
CA PHE A 55 10.15 12.32 5.42
C PHE A 55 11.03 12.96 6.48
N VAL A 56 12.29 12.56 6.62
CA VAL A 56 13.23 13.14 7.59
C VAL A 56 13.43 14.63 7.35
N LYS A 57 13.59 15.05 6.09
CA LYS A 57 13.81 16.46 5.71
C LYS A 57 12.56 17.31 5.94
N CYS A 58 11.38 16.82 5.57
CA CYS A 58 10.11 17.57 5.64
C CYS A 58 9.54 17.60 7.06
N SER A 59 9.52 16.47 7.76
CA SER A 59 8.95 16.35 9.10
C SER A 59 9.74 17.10 10.15
N LYS A 60 11.06 17.29 9.95
CA LYS A 60 11.98 17.88 10.95
C LYS A 60 11.88 17.16 12.31
N GLY A 61 11.71 15.83 12.28
CA GLY A 61 11.57 14.99 13.47
C GLY A 61 10.18 14.95 14.08
N LYS A 62 9.16 15.50 13.39
CA LYS A 62 7.76 15.46 13.82
C LYS A 62 7.02 14.22 13.28
N ALA A 63 5.76 14.10 13.67
CA ALA A 63 4.96 12.90 13.42
C ALA A 63 4.61 12.68 11.95
N PHE A 64 4.43 13.76 11.18
CA PHE A 64 3.92 13.79 9.81
C PHE A 64 4.84 14.56 8.87
N PHE A 65 4.67 14.39 7.55
CA PHE A 65 5.35 15.23 6.56
C PHE A 65 4.97 16.71 6.71
N GLY A 66 3.72 16.99 7.13
CA GLY A 66 3.25 18.32 7.50
C GLY A 66 3.79 18.84 8.85
N GLY A 67 4.60 18.06 9.56
CA GLY A 67 5.12 18.41 10.87
C GLY A 67 4.23 17.84 11.98
N ASP A 68 3.61 18.74 12.75
CA ASP A 68 2.72 18.38 13.86
C ASP A 68 1.32 17.96 13.35
N ASP A 69 0.90 18.47 12.19
CA ASP A 69 -0.37 18.17 11.54
C ASP A 69 -0.18 17.37 10.24
N VAL A 70 -1.25 16.67 9.83
CA VAL A 70 -1.30 15.98 8.53
C VAL A 70 -1.22 16.99 7.39
N GLY A 71 -0.20 16.85 6.55
CA GLY A 71 0.01 17.64 5.36
C GLY A 71 -0.44 16.95 4.08
N TYR A 72 -0.20 17.60 2.94
CA TYR A 72 -0.54 17.08 1.62
C TYR A 72 0.11 15.71 1.34
N LEU A 73 1.41 15.57 1.64
CA LEU A 73 2.14 14.33 1.42
C LEU A 73 1.65 13.18 2.29
N ASP A 74 1.20 13.47 3.52
CA ASP A 74 0.61 12.47 4.40
C ASP A 74 -0.70 11.91 3.81
N ILE A 75 -1.56 12.78 3.25
CA ILE A 75 -2.81 12.35 2.61
C ILE A 75 -2.51 11.56 1.33
N ALA A 76 -1.59 12.06 0.50
CA ALA A 76 -1.21 11.42 -0.75
C ALA A 76 -0.60 10.03 -0.51
N LEU A 77 0.34 9.90 0.43
CA LEU A 77 0.93 8.60 0.76
C LEU A 77 -0.07 7.69 1.50
N GLY A 78 -0.87 8.28 2.38
CA GLY A 78 -1.90 7.59 3.15
C GLY A 78 -2.95 6.89 2.29
N CYS A 79 -3.35 7.47 1.15
CA CYS A 79 -4.30 6.82 0.25
C CYS A 79 -3.73 5.57 -0.44
N TYR A 80 -2.41 5.48 -0.58
CA TYR A 80 -1.71 4.31 -1.11
C TYR A 80 -1.39 3.26 -0.04
N LEU A 81 -1.48 3.59 1.25
CA LEU A 81 -1.05 2.71 2.34
C LEU A 81 -1.79 1.35 2.34
N GLY A 82 -3.08 1.34 1.97
CA GLY A 82 -3.83 0.10 1.78
C GLY A 82 -3.26 -0.79 0.68
N TRP A 83 -2.86 -0.19 -0.44
CA TRP A 83 -2.21 -0.89 -1.55
C TRP A 83 -0.80 -1.39 -1.19
N VAL A 84 -0.06 -0.65 -0.37
CA VAL A 84 1.23 -1.10 0.16
C VAL A 84 1.06 -2.38 0.96
N LYS A 85 0.12 -2.44 1.90
CA LYS A 85 -0.17 -3.66 2.68
C LYS A 85 -0.58 -4.84 1.80
N VAL A 86 -1.37 -4.57 0.76
CA VAL A 86 -1.73 -5.59 -0.24
C VAL A 86 -0.49 -6.11 -0.96
N ALA A 87 0.40 -5.23 -1.40
CA ALA A 87 1.65 -5.62 -2.04
C ALA A 87 2.53 -6.45 -1.10
N GLU A 88 2.61 -6.11 0.19
CA GLU A 88 3.35 -6.88 1.19
C GLU A 88 2.79 -8.31 1.34
N ILE A 89 1.46 -8.47 1.38
CA ILE A 89 0.81 -9.79 1.48
C ILE A 89 1.03 -10.66 0.24
N ILE A 90 0.97 -10.05 -0.95
CA ILE A 90 1.08 -10.80 -2.21
C ILE A 90 2.55 -11.15 -2.48
N SER A 91 3.47 -10.23 -2.21
CA SER A 91 4.90 -10.42 -2.41
C SER A 91 5.58 -11.12 -1.23
N ASP A 92 4.97 -11.22 -0.05
CA ASP A 92 5.61 -11.74 1.15
C ASP A 92 6.91 -10.97 1.50
N VAL A 93 6.92 -9.67 1.22
CA VAL A 93 8.04 -8.76 1.49
C VAL A 93 7.50 -7.56 2.25
N LYS A 94 8.20 -7.16 3.33
CA LYS A 94 7.87 -5.95 4.08
C LYS A 94 8.50 -4.73 3.39
N LEU A 95 7.67 -3.79 2.95
CA LEU A 95 8.10 -2.59 2.23
C LEU A 95 8.38 -1.45 3.20
N LEU A 96 7.50 -1.26 4.18
CA LEU A 96 7.69 -0.32 5.29
C LEU A 96 8.32 -1.05 6.47
N ASP A 97 9.63 -1.21 6.42
CA ASP A 97 10.38 -1.91 7.44
C ASP A 97 11.16 -0.96 8.36
N GLU A 98 11.21 -1.27 9.65
CA GLU A 98 11.88 -0.41 10.64
C GLU A 98 13.40 -0.36 10.41
N SER A 99 14.01 -1.39 9.82
CA SER A 99 15.45 -1.39 9.55
C SER A 99 15.86 -0.49 8.38
N ARG A 100 14.94 -0.24 7.45
CA ARG A 100 15.20 0.49 6.19
C ARG A 100 14.53 1.84 6.12
N THR A 101 13.31 1.94 6.65
CA THR A 101 12.45 3.11 6.61
C THR A 101 11.81 3.36 7.98
N PRO A 102 12.62 3.62 9.04
CA PRO A 102 12.12 3.75 10.41
C PRO A 102 11.12 4.91 10.58
N GLY A 103 11.35 6.05 9.93
CA GLY A 103 10.48 7.21 9.98
C GLY A 103 9.12 6.92 9.35
N LEU A 104 9.11 6.34 8.14
CA LEU A 104 7.89 5.96 7.44
C LEU A 104 7.15 4.82 8.13
N ALA A 105 7.84 3.85 8.74
CA ALA A 105 7.21 2.80 9.52
C ALA A 105 6.42 3.39 10.69
N GLY A 106 7.04 4.29 11.47
CA GLY A 106 6.36 5.01 12.55
C GLY A 106 5.24 5.94 12.04
N TRP A 107 5.45 6.60 10.91
CA TRP A 107 4.44 7.44 10.27
C TRP A 107 3.21 6.63 9.88
N ALA A 108 3.39 5.47 9.24
CA ALA A 108 2.30 4.61 8.79
C ALA A 108 1.45 4.09 9.95
N GLU A 109 2.08 3.76 11.07
CA GLU A 109 1.38 3.39 12.30
C GLU A 109 0.50 4.54 12.82
N ARG A 110 1.07 5.75 12.93
CA ARG A 110 0.33 6.94 13.40
C ARG A 110 -0.82 7.31 12.45
N PHE A 111 -0.56 7.32 11.15
CA PHE A 111 -1.56 7.63 10.13
C PHE A 111 -2.71 6.62 10.11
N SER A 112 -2.41 5.32 10.28
CA SER A 112 -3.43 4.27 10.36
C SER A 112 -4.33 4.39 11.59
N ARG A 113 -3.83 4.97 12.69
CA ARG A 113 -4.64 5.21 13.90
C ARG A 113 -5.54 6.44 13.78
N MET A 114 -5.24 7.35 12.85
CA MET A 114 -6.02 8.58 12.62
C MET A 114 -7.27 8.34 11.79
N THR A 115 -7.25 7.35 10.89
CA THR A 115 -8.39 6.98 10.05
C THR A 115 -9.20 5.88 10.77
N PRO A 116 -10.46 6.14 11.18
CA PRO A 116 -11.29 5.16 11.89
C PRO A 116 -11.76 4.01 11.01
#